data_AF-A0A9R1U6Q9-F1
#
_entry.id   AF-A0A9R1U6Q9-F1
#
_cell.length_a   1.000
_cell.length_b   1.000
_cell.length_c   1.000
_cell.angle_alpha   90.00
_cell.angle_beta   90.00
_cell.angle_gamma   90.00
#
_symmetry.space_group_name_H-M   'P 1'
#
loop_
_entity.id
_entity.type
_entity.pdbx_description
1 polymer ?
#
loop_
_entity_poly.entity_id
_entity_poly.type
_entity_poly.pdbx_seq_one_letter_code
_entity_poly.pdbx_strand_id
1 'polypeptide(L)'
;MNNSDIPMQNFRRCSNLQTRILKFVKNLESSYNIALLIIVGVNILTIVLTGMTAIIKRSQPSEMIRMAFISAGGFCHLFWISWLGHALEVQSEKIFISAYQNRWYCLPHQLQLMLLPIMMRSLIPCHLTAGKFYIMSMESFGKTLKMIMSSFTVLNSMR
;
A
#
# COMPACT_ATOMS: atom_id res chain seq x y z
N MET A 1 26.91 2.47 -36.13
CA MET A 1 25.84 2.17 -35.16
C MET A 1 24.69 3.11 -35.46
N ASN A 2 23.53 2.58 -35.84
CA ASN A 2 22.48 3.35 -36.50
C ASN A 2 21.54 4.01 -35.48
N ASN A 3 21.14 5.26 -35.74
CA ASN A 3 20.38 6.11 -34.80
C ASN A 3 18.96 5.56 -34.49
N SER A 4 18.48 4.57 -35.26
CA SER A 4 17.18 3.89 -35.13
C SER A 4 17.14 2.76 -34.10
N ASP A 5 18.29 2.24 -33.65
CA ASP A 5 18.34 1.09 -32.73
C ASP A 5 18.19 1.49 -31.24
N ILE A 6 18.54 2.74 -30.94
CA ILE A 6 18.48 3.35 -29.60
C ILE A 6 17.05 3.36 -29.01
N PRO A 7 16.00 3.81 -29.73
CA PRO A 7 14.64 3.80 -29.19
C PRO A 7 14.12 2.39 -28.94
N MET A 8 14.47 1.42 -29.80
CA MET A 8 14.06 0.02 -29.66
C MET A 8 14.70 -0.64 -28.43
N GLN A 9 15.98 -0.37 -28.15
CA GLN A 9 16.64 -0.84 -26.93
C GLN A 9 16.04 -0.23 -25.66
N ASN A 10 15.75 1.07 -25.66
CA ASN A 10 15.12 1.75 -24.54
C ASN A 10 13.73 1.18 -24.24
N PHE A 11 12.95 0.89 -25.28
CA PHE A 11 11.64 0.24 -25.15
C PHE A 11 11.73 -1.16 -24.55
N ARG A 12 12.65 -1.99 -25.05
CA ARG A 12 12.89 -3.33 -24.48
C ARG A 12 13.31 -3.24 -23.02
N ARG A 13 14.15 -2.27 -22.67
CA ARG A 13 14.61 -2.06 -21.29
C ARG A 13 13.48 -1.64 -20.37
N CYS A 14 12.61 -0.73 -20.80
CA CYS A 14 11.43 -0.30 -20.05
C CYS A 14 10.44 -1.45 -19.84
N SER A 15 10.14 -2.22 -20.89
CA SER A 15 9.27 -3.41 -20.84
C SER A 15 9.80 -4.48 -19.87
N ASN A 16 11.11 -4.76 -19.95
CA ASN A 16 11.76 -5.72 -19.05
C ASN A 16 11.75 -5.22 -17.61
N LEU A 17 11.97 -3.91 -17.38
CA LEU A 17 11.91 -3.32 -16.05
C LEU A 17 10.51 -3.44 -15.45
N GLN A 18 9.46 -3.08 -16.21
CA GLN A 18 8.08 -3.20 -15.77
C GLN A 18 7.70 -4.66 -15.45
N THR A 19 8.13 -5.61 -16.27
CA THR A 19 7.95 -7.05 -16.01
C THR A 19 8.65 -7.51 -14.73
N ARG A 20 9.86 -6.99 -14.46
CA ARG A 20 10.60 -7.28 -13.22
C ARG A 20 9.90 -6.69 -12.00
N ILE A 21 9.41 -5.46 -12.08
CA ILE A 21 8.67 -4.80 -10.99
C ILE A 21 7.39 -5.58 -10.67
N LEU A 22 6.59 -5.94 -11.68
CA LEU A 22 5.38 -6.75 -11.48
C LEU A 22 5.68 -8.12 -10.86
N LYS A 23 6.73 -8.81 -11.31
CA LYS A 23 7.17 -10.07 -10.69
C LYS A 23 7.62 -9.86 -9.24
N PHE A 24 8.36 -8.79 -8.98
CA PHE A 24 8.83 -8.46 -7.64
C PHE A 24 7.66 -8.15 -6.70
N VAL A 25 6.70 -7.34 -7.13
CA VAL A 25 5.50 -7.03 -6.34
C VAL A 25 4.66 -8.27 -6.11
N LYS A 26 4.47 -9.14 -7.12
CA LYS A 26 3.72 -10.40 -6.95
C LYS A 26 4.41 -11.35 -5.97
N ASN A 27 5.74 -11.43 -6.04
CA ASN A 27 6.53 -12.24 -5.10
C ASN A 27 6.48 -11.65 -3.69
N LEU A 28 6.59 -10.33 -3.55
CA LEU A 28 6.42 -9.62 -2.29
C LEU A 28 5.03 -9.88 -1.71
N GLU A 29 3.97 -9.70 -2.49
CA GLU A 29 2.60 -9.95 -2.05
C GLU A 29 2.45 -11.40 -1.58
N SER A 30 2.95 -12.38 -2.33
CA SER A 30 2.88 -13.79 -1.95
C SER A 30 3.65 -14.11 -0.67
N SER A 31 4.87 -13.58 -0.51
CA SER A 31 5.72 -13.85 0.65
C SER A 31 5.29 -13.07 1.90
N TYR A 32 4.88 -11.81 1.74
CA TYR A 32 4.51 -10.93 2.84
C TYR A 32 3.02 -10.96 3.18
N ASN A 33 2.17 -11.63 2.40
CA ASN A 33 0.71 -11.67 2.62
C ASN A 33 0.35 -12.01 4.08
N ILE A 34 0.91 -13.12 4.58
CA ILE A 34 0.64 -13.65 5.91
C ILE A 34 1.33 -12.78 6.98
N ALA A 35 2.58 -12.37 6.72
CA ALA A 35 3.33 -11.53 7.65
C ALA A 35 2.62 -10.18 7.89
N LEU A 36 2.15 -9.52 6.82
CA LEU A 36 1.41 -8.26 6.91
C LEU A 36 0.09 -8.43 7.66
N LEU A 37 -0.62 -9.55 7.46
CA LEU A 37 -1.84 -9.83 8.22
C LEU A 37 -1.56 -9.92 9.72
N ILE A 38 -0.50 -10.65 10.10
CA ILE A 38 -0.09 -10.77 11.51
C ILE A 38 0.33 -9.40 12.05
N ILE A 39 1.14 -8.64 11.31
CA ILE A 39 1.61 -7.31 11.73
C ILE A 39 0.44 -6.35 11.94
N VAL A 40 -0.49 -6.26 11.00
CA VAL A 40 -1.67 -5.39 11.08
C VAL A 40 -2.57 -5.82 12.25
N GLY A 41 -2.82 -7.12 12.39
CA GLY A 41 -3.63 -7.65 13.50
C GLY A 41 -3.02 -7.34 14.88
N VAL A 42 -1.73 -7.57 15.04
CA VAL A 42 -1.00 -7.25 16.27
C VAL A 42 -0.98 -5.74 16.54
N ASN A 43 -0.82 -4.90 15.51
CA ASN A 43 -0.87 -3.44 15.67
C ASN A 43 -2.25 -2.99 16.15
N ILE A 44 -3.33 -3.46 15.52
CA ILE A 44 -4.71 -3.11 15.93
C ILE A 44 -4.96 -3.54 17.38
N LEU A 45 -4.61 -4.79 17.73
CA LEU A 45 -4.76 -5.30 19.09
C LEU A 45 -3.98 -4.45 20.10
N THR A 46 -2.74 -4.09 19.78
CA THR A 46 -1.90 -3.24 20.64
C THR A 46 -2.53 -1.87 20.86
N ILE A 47 -3.05 -1.24 19.81
CA ILE A 47 -3.71 0.07 19.90
C ILE A 47 -4.97 -0.01 20.79
N VAL A 48 -5.80 -1.03 20.59
CA VAL A 48 -7.03 -1.21 21.39
C VAL A 48 -6.70 -1.45 22.86
N LEU A 49 -5.76 -2.35 23.18
CA LEU A 49 -5.36 -2.66 24.56
C LEU A 49 -4.73 -1.45 25.28
N THR A 50 -3.83 -0.74 24.61
CA THR A 50 -3.19 0.47 25.17
C THR A 50 -4.17 1.61 25.35
N GLY A 51 -5.13 1.79 24.43
CA GLY A 51 -6.21 2.75 24.58
C GLY A 51 -7.16 2.40 25.73
N MET A 52 -7.54 1.13 25.89
CA MET A 52 -8.37 0.69 27.02
C MET A 52 -7.68 0.93 28.37
N THR A 53 -6.41 0.55 28.48
CA THR A 53 -5.64 0.76 29.72
C THR A 53 -5.43 2.24 30.03
N ALA A 54 -5.29 3.10 29.01
CA ALA A 54 -5.25 4.55 29.18
C ALA A 54 -6.57 5.11 29.74
N ILE A 55 -7.73 4.60 29.28
CA ILE A 55 -9.05 5.00 29.79
C ILE A 55 -9.23 4.55 31.25
N ILE A 56 -8.84 3.31 31.58
CA ILE A 56 -9.00 2.75 32.93
C ILE A 56 -8.10 3.46 33.95
N LYS A 57 -6.84 3.74 33.58
CA LYS A 57 -5.83 4.35 34.47
C LYS A 57 -5.82 5.88 34.44
N ARG A 58 -6.98 6.51 34.20
CA ARG A 58 -7.10 7.97 34.08
C ARG A 58 -6.61 8.77 35.29
N SER A 59 -6.57 8.15 36.48
CA SER A 59 -6.12 8.76 37.72
C SER A 59 -4.60 8.92 37.84
N GLN A 60 -3.80 8.28 36.98
CA GLN A 60 -2.34 8.34 37.00
C GLN A 60 -1.82 9.00 35.70
N PRO A 61 -1.47 10.31 35.73
CA PRO A 61 -1.15 11.04 34.50
C PRO A 61 0.13 10.55 33.80
N SER A 62 1.14 10.09 34.55
CA SER A 62 2.39 9.57 34.00
C SER A 62 2.19 8.31 33.15
N GLU A 63 1.39 7.37 33.66
CA GLU A 63 1.06 6.11 32.97
C GLU A 63 0.17 6.36 31.76
N MET A 64 -0.80 7.27 31.87
CA MET A 64 -1.67 7.66 30.77
C MET A 64 -0.87 8.26 29.60
N ILE A 65 0.08 9.16 29.89
CA ILE A 65 0.96 9.76 28.87
C ILE A 65 1.76 8.68 28.16
N ARG A 66 2.37 7.73 28.90
CA ARG A 66 3.13 6.63 28.31
C ARG A 66 2.28 5.79 27.35
N MET A 67 1.06 5.43 27.74
CA MET A 67 0.15 4.63 26.88
C MET A 67 -0.34 5.42 25.67
N ALA A 68 -0.54 6.73 25.80
CA ALA A 68 -0.86 7.61 24.68
C ALA A 68 0.28 7.65 23.64
N PHE A 69 1.55 7.69 24.07
CA PHE A 69 2.68 7.61 23.15
C PHE A 69 2.77 6.26 22.42
N ILE A 70 2.52 5.15 23.12
CA ILE A 70 2.56 3.81 22.51
C ILE A 70 1.44 3.67 21.46
N SER A 71 0.22 4.08 21.80
CA SER A 71 -0.90 4.05 20.86
C SER A 71 -0.68 4.98 19.66
N ALA A 72 -0.14 6.19 19.86
CA ALA A 72 0.26 7.08 18.77
C ALA A 72 1.31 6.45 17.86
N GLY A 73 2.32 5.79 18.43
CA GLY A 73 3.32 5.02 17.66
C GLY A 73 2.69 3.90 16.83
N GLY A 74 1.73 3.16 17.40
CA GLY A 74 0.97 2.14 16.67
C GLY A 74 0.17 2.72 15.50
N PHE A 75 -0.49 3.86 15.70
CA PHE A 75 -1.18 4.56 14.61
C PHE A 75 -0.22 5.02 13.52
N CYS A 76 0.94 5.60 13.88
CA CYS A 76 1.96 6.00 12.91
C CYS A 76 2.50 4.81 12.11
N HIS A 77 2.74 3.68 12.76
CA HIS A 77 3.22 2.46 12.11
C HIS A 77 2.17 1.90 11.12
N LEU A 78 0.91 1.82 11.53
CA LEU A 78 -0.19 1.39 10.67
C LEU A 78 -0.41 2.35 9.49
N PHE A 79 -0.28 3.66 9.73
CA PHE A 79 -0.36 4.69 8.71
C PHE A 79 0.75 4.52 7.67
N TRP A 80 1.99 4.35 8.10
CA TRP A 80 3.14 4.20 7.18
C TRP A 80 3.00 2.97 6.29
N ILE A 81 2.59 1.84 6.87
CA ILE A 81 2.32 0.59 6.13
C ILE A 81 1.20 0.81 5.10
N SER A 82 0.08 1.41 5.50
CA SER A 82 -1.06 1.67 4.61
C SER A 82 -0.72 2.69 3.52
N TRP A 83 0.08 3.71 3.84
CA TRP A 83 0.58 4.70 2.90
C TRP A 83 1.53 4.08 1.86
N LEU A 84 2.44 3.21 2.29
CA LEU A 84 3.36 2.52 1.40
C LEU A 84 2.60 1.66 0.37
N GLY A 85 1.58 0.91 0.82
CA GLY A 85 0.71 0.14 -0.07
C GLY A 85 -0.03 1.02 -1.08
N HIS A 86 -0.60 2.13 -0.61
CA HIS A 86 -1.30 3.09 -1.48
C HIS A 86 -0.36 3.81 -2.46
N ALA A 87 0.84 4.21 -2.04
CA ALA A 87 1.83 4.85 -2.89
C ALA A 87 2.31 3.90 -4.01
N LEU A 88 2.46 2.60 -3.70
CA LEU A 88 2.78 1.57 -4.70
C LEU A 88 1.69 1.44 -5.76
N GLU A 89 0.42 1.47 -5.35
CA GLU A 89 -0.73 1.43 -6.25
C GLU A 89 -0.77 2.66 -7.17
N VAL A 90 -0.70 3.86 -6.60
CA VAL A 90 -0.71 5.13 -7.34
C VAL A 90 0.48 5.22 -8.31
N GLN A 91 1.66 4.78 -7.89
CA GLN A 91 2.84 4.79 -8.76
C GLN A 91 2.69 3.81 -9.93
N SER A 92 2.08 2.65 -9.70
CA SER A 92 1.76 1.69 -10.76
C SER A 92 0.81 2.30 -11.80
N GLU A 93 -0.22 3.01 -11.34
CA GLU A 93 -1.19 3.69 -12.21
C GLU A 93 -0.55 4.85 -13.01
N LYS A 94 0.32 5.65 -12.38
CA LYS A 94 1.03 6.75 -13.07
C LYS A 94 1.87 6.27 -14.24
N ILE A 95 2.50 5.09 -14.13
CA ILE A 95 3.29 4.50 -15.22
C ILE A 95 2.38 4.16 -16.41
N PHE A 96 1.18 3.63 -16.15
CA PHE A 96 0.18 3.37 -17.19
C PHE A 96 -0.25 4.66 -17.90
N ILE A 97 -0.63 5.69 -17.12
CA ILE A 97 -1.11 6.96 -17.67
C ILE A 97 -0.03 7.63 -18.53
N SER A 98 1.23 7.63 -18.07
CA SER A 98 2.35 8.21 -18.81
C SER A 98 2.66 7.44 -20.12
N ALA A 99 2.54 6.11 -20.11
CA ALA A 99 2.68 5.31 -21.31
C ALA A 99 1.54 5.56 -22.32
N TYR A 100 0.31 5.75 -21.82
CA TYR A 100 -0.87 6.03 -22.65
C TYR A 100 -0.90 7.44 -23.24
N GLN A 101 -0.43 8.45 -22.48
CA GLN A 101 -0.38 9.85 -22.91
C GLN A 101 0.73 10.14 -23.94
N ASN A 102 1.75 9.30 -24.00
CA ASN A 102 2.71 9.38 -25.10
C ASN A 102 1.99 9.10 -26.42
N ARG A 103 2.43 9.72 -27.52
CA ARG A 103 1.87 9.49 -28.87
C ARG A 103 2.24 8.10 -29.39
N TRP A 104 1.84 7.05 -28.67
CA TRP A 104 2.15 5.67 -28.96
C TRP A 104 1.61 5.25 -30.33
N TYR A 105 0.48 5.82 -30.73
CA TYR A 105 -0.12 5.66 -32.07
C TYR A 105 0.71 6.28 -33.21
N CYS A 106 1.65 7.18 -32.92
CA CYS A 106 2.61 7.71 -33.91
C CYS A 106 3.91 6.88 -33.99
N LEU A 107 4.10 5.88 -33.11
CA LEU A 107 5.29 5.02 -33.15
C LEU A 107 5.21 4.03 -34.33
N PRO A 108 6.37 3.52 -34.81
CA PRO A 108 6.42 2.41 -35.74
C PRO A 108 5.62 1.20 -35.26
N HIS A 109 5.01 0.46 -36.20
CA HIS A 109 4.12 -0.66 -35.89
C HIS A 109 4.73 -1.71 -34.94
N GLN A 110 6.03 -2.02 -35.08
CA GLN A 110 6.74 -2.92 -34.17
C GLN A 110 6.78 -2.42 -32.72
N LEU A 111 6.96 -1.11 -32.52
CA LEU A 111 6.99 -0.50 -31.20
C LEU A 111 5.60 -0.43 -30.56
N GLN A 112 4.56 -0.18 -31.36
CA GLN A 112 3.15 -0.22 -30.91
C GLN A 112 2.75 -1.59 -30.37
N LEU A 113 3.07 -2.66 -31.12
CA LEU A 113 2.81 -4.05 -30.72
C LEU A 113 3.54 -4.43 -29.41
N MET A 114 4.72 -3.87 -29.16
CA MET A 114 5.44 -4.07 -27.90
C MET A 114 4.84 -3.28 -26.73
N LEU A 115 4.22 -2.12 -26.99
CA LEU A 115 3.65 -1.21 -25.99
C LEU A 115 2.28 -1.66 -25.48
N LEU A 116 1.46 -2.24 -26.35
CA LEU A 116 0.12 -2.73 -26.02
C LEU A 116 0.08 -3.68 -24.81
N PRO A 117 0.86 -4.78 -24.78
CA PRO A 117 0.85 -5.70 -23.65
C PRO A 117 1.44 -5.07 -22.37
N ILE A 118 2.29 -4.05 -22.49
CA ILE A 118 2.84 -3.31 -21.36
C ILE A 118 1.73 -2.46 -20.73
N MET A 119 1.00 -1.69 -21.53
CA MET A 119 -0.16 -0.89 -21.11
C MET A 119 -1.23 -1.76 -20.45
N MET A 120 -1.62 -2.87 -21.11
CA MET A 120 -2.60 -3.83 -20.58
C MET A 120 -2.18 -4.46 -19.26
N ARG A 121 -0.88 -4.65 -19.01
CA ARG A 121 -0.37 -5.20 -17.74
C ARG A 121 -0.29 -4.17 -16.62
N SER A 122 0.01 -2.90 -16.93
CA SER A 122 0.00 -1.81 -15.95
C SER A 122 -1.41 -1.35 -15.56
N LEU A 123 -2.43 -1.74 -16.34
CA LEU A 123 -3.84 -1.62 -15.99
C LEU A 123 -4.24 -2.53 -14.81
N ILE A 124 -3.42 -3.53 -14.45
CA ILE A 124 -3.63 -4.35 -13.27
C ILE A 124 -2.98 -3.62 -12.09
N PRO A 125 -3.75 -2.96 -11.22
CA PRO A 125 -3.20 -2.27 -10.06
C PRO A 125 -2.42 -3.25 -9.17
N CYS A 126 -1.19 -2.88 -8.86
CA CYS A 126 -0.36 -3.59 -7.90
C CYS A 126 -0.90 -3.34 -6.48
N HIS A 127 -1.92 -4.08 -6.07
CA HIS A 127 -2.41 -4.02 -4.70
C HIS A 127 -1.57 -4.93 -3.80
N LEU A 128 -1.13 -4.38 -2.67
CA LEU A 128 -0.65 -5.20 -1.56
C LEU A 128 -1.85 -5.59 -0.70
N THR A 129 -2.13 -6.88 -0.65
CA THR A 129 -3.12 -7.44 0.27
C THR A 129 -2.46 -8.12 1.45
N ALA A 130 -3.05 -7.96 2.63
CA ALA A 130 -2.71 -8.68 3.85
C ALA A 130 -3.77 -9.79 4.06
N GLY A 131 -3.31 -11.03 4.05
CA GLY A 131 -4.08 -12.28 3.94
C GLY A 131 -5.16 -12.36 2.86
N LYS A 132 -5.16 -11.50 1.82
CA LYS A 132 -6.33 -11.24 0.94
C LYS A 132 -7.58 -10.68 1.63
N PHE A 133 -7.54 -10.44 2.94
CA PHE A 133 -8.67 -9.92 3.73
C PHE A 133 -8.59 -8.41 3.94
N TYR A 134 -7.38 -7.85 3.96
CA TYR A 134 -7.15 -6.43 4.19
C TYR A 134 -6.33 -5.85 3.04
N ILE A 135 -6.94 -4.94 2.26
CA ILE A 135 -6.24 -4.22 1.20
C ILE A 135 -5.44 -3.10 1.86
N MET A 136 -4.14 -3.03 1.60
CA MET A 136 -3.24 -2.04 2.19
C MET A 136 -3.42 -0.68 1.51
N SER A 137 -4.56 -0.04 1.79
CA SER A 137 -4.97 1.25 1.24
C SER A 137 -5.35 2.23 2.34
N MET A 138 -5.33 3.53 2.01
CA MET A 138 -5.77 4.59 2.92
C MET A 138 -7.25 4.41 3.32
N GLU A 139 -8.07 3.81 2.45
CA GLU A 139 -9.47 3.50 2.75
C GLU A 139 -9.60 2.47 3.89
N SER A 140 -8.84 1.37 3.84
CA SER A 140 -8.84 0.35 4.88
C SER A 140 -8.30 0.89 6.21
N PHE A 141 -7.30 1.79 6.15
CA PHE A 141 -6.83 2.53 7.32
C PHE A 141 -7.95 3.35 7.95
N GLY A 142 -8.70 4.12 7.15
CA GLY A 142 -9.86 4.88 7.63
C GLY A 142 -10.94 4.00 8.28
N LYS A 143 -11.25 2.84 7.69
CA LYS A 143 -12.19 1.86 8.27
C LYS A 143 -11.69 1.33 9.62
N THR A 144 -10.39 1.04 9.73
CA THR A 144 -9.76 0.55 10.96
C THR A 144 -9.80 1.62 12.06
N LEU A 145 -9.46 2.87 11.73
CA LEU A 145 -9.56 4.00 12.67
C LEU A 145 -10.99 4.16 13.19
N LYS A 146 -11.98 4.14 12.29
CA LYS A 146 -13.40 4.26 12.66
C LYS A 146 -13.83 3.14 13.61
N MET A 147 -13.38 1.92 13.36
CA MET A 147 -13.64 0.77 14.23
C MET A 147 -13.06 0.98 15.63
N ILE A 148 -11.78 1.36 15.72
CA ILE A 148 -11.10 1.62 17.00
C ILE A 148 -11.81 2.73 17.78
N MET A 149 -12.14 3.84 17.13
CA MET A 149 -12.85 4.97 17.75
C MET A 149 -14.25 4.57 18.23
N SER A 150 -14.97 3.75 17.44
CA SER A 150 -16.26 3.20 17.85
C SER A 150 -16.12 2.34 19.11
N SER A 151 -15.13 1.43 19.15
CA SER A 151 -14.84 0.61 20.33
C SER A 151 -14.55 1.45 21.57
N PHE A 152 -13.73 2.50 21.45
CA PHE A 152 -13.46 3.42 22.57
C PHE A 152 -14.69 4.21 23.00
N THR A 153 -15.54 4.62 22.05
CA THR A 153 -16.79 5.35 22.36
C THR A 153 -17.75 4.47 23.15
N VAL A 154 -17.95 3.21 22.72
CA VAL A 154 -18.78 2.24 23.42
C VAL A 154 -18.25 1.97 24.83
N LEU A 155 -16.94 1.73 24.97
CA LEU A 155 -16.30 1.51 26.26
C LEU A 155 -16.46 2.69 27.22
N ASN A 156 -16.35 3.92 26.70
CA ASN A 156 -16.59 5.12 27.50
C ASN A 156 -18.07 5.30 27.88
N SER A 157 -19.01 4.87 27.03
CA SER A 157 -20.45 4.97 27.33
C SER A 157 -20.95 3.92 28.33
N MET A 158 -20.27 2.77 28.43
CA MET A 158 -20.60 1.70 29.38
C MET A 158 -20.05 1.95 30.79
N ARG A 159 -19.29 3.02 30.99
CA ARG A 159 -18.64 3.37 32.26
C ARG A 159 -19.22 4.68 32.80
#